data_AF-A0A674IZH0-F1
#
_entry.id   AF-A0A674IZH0-F1
#
_cell.length_a   1.000
_cell.length_b   1.000
_cell.length_c   1.000
_cell.angle_alpha   90.00
_cell.angle_beta   90.00
_cell.angle_gamma   90.00
#
_symmetry.space_group_name_H-M   'P 1'
#
loop_
_entity.id
_entity.type
_entity.pdbx_description
1 polymer ?
#
loop_
_entity_poly.entity_id
_entity_poly.type
_entity_poly.pdbx_seq_one_letter_code
_entity_poly.pdbx_strand_id
1 'polypeptide(L)'
;MRVFKSLVLLFLVPVVRGSMVQLKNGGYEDIVIAINPELPEDHNIIRNIKDMVKEASTYLFNATKQRFFFKAVKIIIPLHWLPKPEYLSVKTESYDKADVIVANPFLKYGDDPYTLQYGGCGEKGRYIHFTPDFLLNDTLYNIYGSRGKPV
;
A
#
# COMPACT_ATOMS: atom_id res chain seq x y z
N MET A 1 46.43 -22.26 -34.31
CA MET A 1 45.48 -21.17 -34.02
C MET A 1 44.40 -21.71 -33.09
N ARG A 2 44.47 -21.39 -31.77
CA ARG A 2 43.44 -21.80 -30.79
C ARG A 2 42.41 -20.68 -30.69
N VAL A 3 41.20 -20.93 -31.19
CA VAL A 3 40.09 -19.98 -31.13
C VAL A 3 39.45 -20.10 -29.75
N PHE A 4 39.75 -19.17 -28.84
CA PHE A 4 39.05 -19.07 -27.57
C PHE A 4 37.63 -18.56 -27.82
N LYS A 5 36.63 -19.45 -27.71
CA LYS A 5 35.22 -19.05 -27.68
C LYS A 5 34.94 -18.39 -26.33
N SER A 6 34.83 -17.06 -26.32
CA SER A 6 34.39 -16.30 -25.16
C SER A 6 32.91 -16.62 -24.90
N LEU A 7 32.62 -17.27 -23.77
CA LEU A 7 31.25 -17.53 -23.31
C LEU A 7 30.80 -16.31 -22.49
N VAL A 8 30.06 -15.39 -23.13
CA VAL A 8 29.45 -14.25 -22.42
C VAL A 8 28.25 -14.78 -21.63
N LEU A 9 28.42 -14.94 -20.32
CA LEU A 9 27.33 -15.29 -19.41
C LEU A 9 26.54 -14.01 -19.09
N LEU A 10 25.38 -13.84 -19.74
CA LEU A 10 24.47 -12.73 -19.48
C LEU A 10 23.79 -12.97 -18.12
N PHE A 11 24.29 -12.37 -17.04
CA PHE A 11 23.59 -12.38 -15.75
C PHE A 11 22.31 -11.53 -15.88
N LEU A 12 21.18 -12.19 -16.07
CA LEU A 12 19.86 -11.62 -15.82
C LEU A 12 19.75 -11.36 -14.32
N VAL A 13 20.16 -10.17 -13.88
CA VAL A 13 19.90 -9.73 -12.50
C VAL A 13 18.40 -9.60 -12.36
N PRO A 14 17.73 -10.35 -11.46
CA PRO A 14 16.33 -10.11 -11.19
C PRO A 14 16.23 -8.69 -10.61
N VAL A 15 15.65 -7.77 -11.37
CA VAL A 15 15.30 -6.45 -10.85
C VAL A 15 14.26 -6.69 -9.76
N VAL A 16 14.70 -6.61 -8.50
CA VAL A 16 13.80 -6.60 -7.36
C VAL A 16 13.07 -5.26 -7.41
N ARG A 17 11.93 -5.23 -8.09
CA ARG A 17 11.09 -4.03 -8.15
C ARG A 17 10.47 -3.84 -6.77
N GLY A 18 10.94 -2.84 -6.04
CA GLY A 18 10.21 -2.28 -4.91
C GLY A 18 8.89 -1.64 -5.38
N SER A 19 8.21 -0.91 -4.48
CA SER A 19 7.02 -0.12 -4.85
C SER A 19 7.17 0.62 -6.17
N MET A 20 6.08 0.63 -6.92
CA MET A 20 5.97 1.34 -8.19
C MET A 20 5.54 2.81 -8.00
N VAL A 21 5.41 3.29 -6.76
CA VAL A 21 5.00 4.65 -6.44
C VAL A 21 5.92 5.67 -7.09
N GLN A 22 5.30 6.63 -7.77
CA GLN A 22 5.99 7.70 -8.48
C GLN A 22 5.46 9.06 -8.05
N LEU A 23 6.35 10.03 -7.93
CA LEU A 23 5.98 11.42 -7.73
C LEU A 23 6.01 12.15 -9.08
N LYS A 24 4.85 12.56 -9.58
CA LYS A 24 4.72 13.31 -10.83
C LYS A 24 3.93 14.60 -10.61
N ASN A 25 4.55 15.73 -10.92
CA ASN A 25 3.93 17.06 -10.81
C ASN A 25 3.30 17.30 -9.42
N GLY A 26 4.00 16.89 -8.35
CA GLY A 26 3.53 17.00 -6.96
C GLY A 26 2.57 15.90 -6.51
N GLY A 27 2.02 15.10 -7.42
CA GLY A 27 1.12 14.00 -7.09
C GLY A 27 1.84 12.66 -6.97
N TYR A 28 1.66 11.96 -5.86
CA TYR A 28 2.01 10.55 -5.77
C TYR A 28 0.99 9.71 -6.55
N GLU A 29 1.48 8.85 -7.42
CA GLU A 29 0.73 7.92 -8.26
C GLU A 29 1.19 6.48 -7.97
N ASP A 30 0.38 5.51 -8.39
CA ASP A 30 0.69 4.07 -8.33
C ASP A 30 0.87 3.51 -6.91
N ILE A 31 0.28 4.15 -5.91
CA ILE A 31 0.15 3.59 -4.56
C ILE A 31 -0.84 2.44 -4.61
N VAL A 32 -0.45 1.27 -4.11
CA VAL A 32 -1.28 0.06 -4.08
C VAL A 32 -1.65 -0.30 -2.65
N ILE A 33 -2.96 -0.33 -2.39
CA ILE A 33 -3.55 -0.85 -1.14
C ILE A 33 -4.22 -2.19 -1.47
N ALA A 34 -3.88 -3.26 -0.77
CA ALA A 34 -4.44 -4.58 -1.06
C ALA A 34 -5.20 -5.16 0.14
N ILE A 35 -6.44 -5.58 -0.10
CA ILE A 35 -7.27 -6.26 0.90
C ILE A 35 -6.99 -7.76 0.83
N ASN A 36 -6.69 -8.37 1.96
CA ASN A 36 -6.37 -9.79 2.05
C ASN A 36 -7.61 -10.64 1.70
N PRO A 37 -7.47 -11.69 0.86
CA PRO A 37 -8.58 -12.54 0.47
C PRO A 37 -9.15 -13.44 1.58
N GLU A 38 -8.55 -13.48 2.76
CA GLU A 38 -9.13 -14.16 3.93
C GLU A 38 -10.14 -13.28 4.67
N LEU A 39 -10.20 -11.98 4.36
CA LEU A 39 -11.15 -11.07 4.98
C LEU A 39 -12.55 -11.23 4.37
N PRO A 40 -13.60 -11.30 5.21
CA PRO A 40 -14.96 -11.30 4.74
C PRO A 40 -15.28 -9.99 4.02
N GLU A 41 -16.21 -10.06 3.06
CA GLU A 41 -16.64 -8.88 2.31
C GLU A 41 -17.31 -7.85 3.21
N ASP A 42 -16.73 -6.66 3.28
CA ASP A 42 -17.32 -5.49 3.91
C ASP A 42 -17.03 -4.23 3.07
N HIS A 43 -18.08 -3.63 2.54
CA HIS A 43 -17.98 -2.42 1.72
C HIS A 43 -17.48 -1.20 2.50
N ASN A 44 -17.60 -1.20 3.83
CA ASN A 44 -17.07 -0.14 4.68
C ASN A 44 -15.53 -0.12 4.68
N ILE A 45 -14.86 -1.26 4.48
CA ILE A 45 -13.40 -1.29 4.34
C ILE A 45 -12.97 -0.42 3.16
N ILE A 46 -13.57 -0.64 1.97
CA ILE A 46 -13.24 0.14 0.77
C ILE A 46 -13.59 1.62 0.96
N ARG A 47 -14.76 1.92 1.55
CA ARG A 47 -15.20 3.29 1.82
C ARG A 47 -14.22 4.01 2.75
N ASN A 48 -13.88 3.40 3.88
CA ASN A 48 -13.00 4.00 4.88
C ASN A 48 -11.56 4.13 4.35
N ILE A 49 -11.07 3.21 3.51
CA ILE A 49 -9.78 3.39 2.80
C ILE A 49 -9.83 4.65 1.92
N LYS A 50 -10.90 4.85 1.14
CA LYS A 50 -11.04 6.04 0.27
C LYS A 50 -11.07 7.32 1.10
N ASP A 51 -11.84 7.34 2.19
CA ASP A 51 -11.95 8.49 3.08
C ASP A 51 -10.61 8.82 3.74
N MET A 52 -9.92 7.80 4.26
CA MET A 52 -8.58 7.91 4.86
C MET A 52 -7.55 8.46 3.86
N VAL A 53 -7.50 7.91 2.64
CA VAL A 53 -6.58 8.39 1.58
C VAL A 53 -6.86 9.84 1.22
N LYS A 54 -8.14 10.22 1.12
CA LYS A 54 -8.55 11.59 0.79
C LYS A 54 -8.15 12.56 1.88
N GLU A 55 -8.42 12.23 3.14
CA GLU A 55 -8.00 13.02 4.30
C GLU A 55 -6.48 13.16 4.34
N ALA A 56 -5.74 12.06 4.18
CA ALA A 56 -4.29 12.08 4.18
C ALA A 56 -3.70 12.90 3.04
N SER A 57 -4.32 12.86 1.86
CA SER A 57 -3.95 13.69 0.72
C SER A 57 -4.13 15.18 1.03
N THR A 58 -5.27 15.57 1.62
CA THR A 58 -5.52 16.95 2.05
C THR A 58 -4.54 17.41 3.13
N TYR A 59 -4.28 16.56 4.13
CA TYR A 59 -3.32 16.86 5.18
C TYR A 59 -1.92 17.07 4.60
N LEU A 60 -1.42 16.13 3.80
CA LEU A 60 -0.10 16.19 3.18
C LEU A 60 0.05 17.45 2.32
N PHE A 61 -0.99 17.79 1.55
CA PHE A 61 -0.99 18.99 0.72
C PHE A 61 -0.83 20.26 1.55
N ASN A 62 -1.61 20.40 2.62
CA ASN A 62 -1.53 21.56 3.50
C ASN A 62 -0.18 21.62 4.25
N ALA A 63 0.26 20.49 4.81
CA ALA A 63 1.52 20.39 5.55
C ALA A 63 2.74 20.71 4.68
N THR A 64 2.67 20.42 3.38
CA THR A 64 3.77 20.62 2.42
C THR A 64 3.69 21.97 1.70
N LYS A 65 2.90 22.93 2.20
CA LYS A 65 2.65 24.23 1.55
C LYS A 65 2.13 24.08 0.13
N GLN A 66 1.14 23.20 -0.03
CA GLN A 66 0.41 22.95 -1.27
C GLN A 66 1.27 22.33 -2.37
N ARG A 67 2.21 21.44 -2.01
CA ARG A 67 3.17 20.84 -2.95
C ARG A 67 2.91 19.38 -3.26
N PHE A 68 2.61 18.58 -2.24
CA PHE A 68 2.52 17.13 -2.37
C PHE A 68 1.15 16.61 -1.98
N PHE A 69 0.63 15.65 -2.75
CA PHE A 69 -0.69 15.05 -2.51
C PHE A 69 -0.75 13.63 -3.08
N PHE A 70 -1.71 12.84 -2.64
CA PHE A 70 -2.02 11.56 -3.29
C PHE A 70 -2.93 11.82 -4.48
N LYS A 71 -2.42 11.51 -5.68
CA LYS A 71 -3.11 11.76 -6.94
C LYS A 71 -3.87 10.54 -7.45
N ALA A 72 -3.26 9.36 -7.37
CA ALA A 72 -3.89 8.11 -7.81
C ALA A 72 -3.49 6.95 -6.90
N VAL A 73 -4.49 6.30 -6.31
CA VAL A 73 -4.34 5.14 -5.43
C VAL A 73 -5.19 4.01 -5.99
N LYS A 74 -4.62 2.80 -6.04
CA LYS A 74 -5.28 1.59 -6.53
C LYS A 74 -5.59 0.69 -5.34
N ILE A 75 -6.83 0.22 -5.25
CA ILE A 75 -7.26 -0.73 -4.22
C ILE A 75 -7.46 -2.09 -4.89
N ILE A 76 -6.70 -3.11 -4.48
CA ILE A 76 -6.91 -4.48 -4.92
C ILE A 76 -8.03 -5.09 -4.08
N ILE A 77 -9.10 -5.51 -4.76
CA ILE A 77 -10.26 -6.16 -4.16
C ILE A 77 -10.10 -7.68 -4.28
N PRO A 78 -10.43 -8.48 -3.24
CA PRO A 78 -10.37 -9.93 -3.32
C PRO A 78 -11.29 -10.48 -4.42
N LEU A 79 -10.81 -11.50 -5.14
CA LEU A 79 -11.53 -12.08 -6.29
C LEU A 79 -12.88 -12.71 -5.95
N HIS A 80 -13.09 -13.12 -4.69
CA HIS A 80 -14.31 -13.78 -4.24
C HIS A 80 -15.36 -12.78 -3.72
N TRP A 81 -15.02 -11.48 -3.60
CA TRP A 81 -16.00 -10.44 -3.30
C TRP A 81 -16.92 -10.21 -4.50
N LEU A 82 -18.15 -9.78 -4.26
CA LEU A 82 -19.12 -9.55 -5.32
C LEU A 82 -18.60 -8.49 -6.32
N PRO A 83 -18.55 -8.80 -7.62
CA PRO A 83 -18.05 -7.86 -8.61
C PRO A 83 -18.99 -6.67 -8.73
N LYS A 84 -18.41 -5.46 -8.80
CA LYS A 84 -19.14 -4.21 -9.02
C LYS A 84 -18.72 -3.56 -10.34
N PRO A 85 -19.61 -2.78 -10.99
CA PRO A 85 -19.30 -2.14 -12.27
C PRO A 85 -18.06 -1.22 -12.24
N GLU A 86 -17.75 -0.64 -11.08
CA GLU A 86 -16.58 0.21 -10.88
C GLU A 86 -15.25 -0.55 -10.72
N TYR A 87 -15.28 -1.87 -10.58
CA TYR A 87 -14.07 -2.68 -10.42
C TYR A 87 -13.42 -2.95 -11.77
N LEU A 88 -12.12 -2.71 -11.83
CA LEU A 88 -11.31 -2.92 -13.02
C LEU A 88 -10.45 -4.17 -12.84
N SER A 89 -10.20 -4.88 -13.95
CA SER A 89 -9.25 -5.99 -13.94
C SER A 89 -7.86 -5.51 -13.58
N VAL A 90 -7.26 -6.16 -12.59
CA VAL A 90 -5.88 -5.91 -12.15
C VAL A 90 -4.92 -6.25 -13.29
N LYS A 91 -3.90 -5.40 -13.53
CA LYS A 91 -2.95 -5.60 -14.63
C LYS A 91 -1.57 -6.00 -14.13
N THR A 92 -1.02 -5.18 -13.23
CA THR A 92 0.37 -5.29 -12.78
C THR A 92 0.52 -5.34 -11.28
N GLU A 93 -0.55 -5.00 -10.56
CA GLU A 93 -0.62 -4.93 -9.12
C GLU A 93 -0.85 -6.33 -8.53
N SER A 94 -0.30 -6.58 -7.34
CA SER A 94 -0.43 -7.85 -6.64
C SER A 94 -0.34 -7.64 -5.14
N TYR A 95 -1.02 -8.47 -4.36
CA TYR A 95 -1.01 -8.40 -2.90
C TYR A 95 0.42 -8.35 -2.31
N ASP A 96 1.32 -9.25 -2.76
CA ASP A 96 2.70 -9.34 -2.27
C ASP A 96 3.59 -8.11 -2.55
N LYS A 97 3.13 -7.21 -3.43
CA LYS A 97 3.85 -5.99 -3.83
C LYS A 97 3.12 -4.72 -3.43
N ALA A 98 2.07 -4.84 -2.62
CA ALA A 98 1.30 -3.70 -2.16
C ALA A 98 2.11 -2.84 -1.18
N ASP A 99 1.88 -1.53 -1.22
CA ASP A 99 2.48 -0.57 -0.30
C ASP A 99 1.80 -0.59 1.07
N VAL A 100 0.50 -0.90 1.04
CA VAL A 100 -0.36 -1.03 2.21
C VAL A 100 -1.17 -2.31 2.07
N ILE A 101 -1.27 -3.09 3.14
CA ILE A 101 -2.15 -4.25 3.19
C ILE A 101 -3.20 -4.07 4.28
N VAL A 102 -4.39 -4.59 4.01
CA VAL A 102 -5.47 -4.75 5.00
C VAL A 102 -5.63 -6.24 5.25
N ALA A 103 -5.30 -6.70 6.46
CA ALA A 103 -5.29 -8.12 6.80
C ALA A 103 -5.63 -8.33 8.29
N ASN A 104 -5.86 -9.59 8.66
CA ASN A 104 -6.10 -9.98 10.05
C ASN A 104 -4.97 -9.49 10.97
N PRO A 105 -5.28 -9.16 12.24
CA PRO A 105 -4.29 -8.72 13.21
C PRO A 105 -3.20 -9.77 13.41
N PHE A 106 -1.96 -9.33 13.59
CA PHE A 106 -0.88 -10.20 14.03
C PHE A 106 -0.86 -10.24 15.56
N LEU A 107 -0.69 -11.41 16.17
CA LEU A 107 -0.79 -11.62 17.63
C LEU A 107 -0.03 -10.60 18.48
N LYS A 108 1.13 -10.13 17.99
CA LYS A 108 1.98 -9.14 18.70
C LYS A 108 1.44 -7.71 18.65
N TYR A 109 0.73 -7.34 17.60
CA TYR A 109 0.38 -5.95 17.31
C TYR A 109 -1.12 -5.65 17.47
N GLY A 110 -1.97 -6.69 17.60
CA GLY A 110 -3.41 -6.48 17.66
C GLY A 110 -3.89 -5.64 16.47
N ASP A 111 -4.66 -4.60 16.75
CA ASP A 111 -5.22 -3.68 15.75
C ASP A 111 -4.41 -2.41 15.53
N ASP A 112 -3.26 -2.27 16.21
CA ASP A 112 -2.40 -1.10 16.01
C ASP A 112 -1.84 -1.08 14.57
N PRO A 113 -1.93 0.06 13.85
CA PRO A 113 -1.32 0.19 12.54
C PRO A 113 0.20 0.15 12.66
N TYR A 114 0.87 -0.59 11.79
CA TYR A 114 2.34 -0.68 11.81
C TYR A 114 2.96 -0.74 10.42
N THR A 115 4.24 -0.40 10.31
CA THR A 115 5.04 -0.64 9.10
C THR A 115 5.94 -1.84 9.35
N LEU A 116 5.87 -2.86 8.48
CA LEU A 116 6.84 -3.95 8.53
C LEU A 116 8.16 -3.47 7.94
N GLN A 117 9.19 -3.38 8.76
CA GLN A 117 10.53 -2.99 8.32
C GLN A 117 11.58 -3.87 9.02
N TYR A 118 12.40 -4.55 8.21
CA TYR A 118 13.54 -5.35 8.70
C TYR A 118 14.88 -4.62 8.55
N GLY A 119 14.93 -3.57 7.73
CA GLY A 119 16.10 -2.72 7.55
C GLY A 119 16.31 -1.72 8.68
N GLY A 120 17.42 -0.99 8.62
CA GLY A 120 17.74 0.09 9.56
C GLY A 120 17.05 1.41 9.23
N CYS A 121 17.40 2.47 9.98
CA CYS A 121 16.96 3.82 9.67
C CYS A 121 17.37 4.24 8.25
N GLY A 122 16.47 4.92 7.53
CA GLY A 122 16.70 5.34 6.14
C GLY A 122 16.41 4.25 5.11
N GLU A 123 16.33 2.99 5.52
CA GLU A 123 15.85 1.92 4.66
C GLU A 123 14.33 1.99 4.52
N LYS A 124 13.85 1.59 3.35
CA LYS A 124 12.42 1.59 3.04
C LYS A 124 11.71 0.39 3.68
N GLY A 125 10.58 0.63 4.36
CA GLY A 125 9.71 -0.42 4.86
C GLY A 125 9.14 -1.31 3.75
N ARG A 126 8.77 -2.55 4.08
CA ARG A 126 8.16 -3.48 3.13
C ARG A 126 6.74 -3.08 2.77
N TYR A 127 5.90 -2.88 3.78
CA TYR A 127 4.52 -2.43 3.64
C TYR A 127 4.00 -1.83 4.95
N ILE A 128 2.93 -1.04 4.86
CA ILE A 128 2.09 -0.64 5.99
C ILE A 128 0.99 -1.70 6.18
N HIS A 129 0.69 -2.06 7.42
CA HIS A 129 -0.35 -3.01 7.78
C HIS A 129 -1.47 -2.31 8.53
N PHE A 130 -2.70 -2.47 8.03
CA PHE A 130 -3.92 -2.10 8.72
C PHE A 130 -4.77 -3.34 8.98
N THR A 131 -5.54 -3.32 10.07
CA THR A 131 -6.54 -4.34 10.35
C THR A 131 -7.93 -3.86 9.93
N PRO A 132 -8.91 -4.77 9.73
CA PRO A 132 -10.31 -4.38 9.56
C PRO A 132 -10.79 -3.52 10.73
N ASP A 133 -10.49 -3.90 11.97
CA ASP A 133 -10.96 -3.16 13.14
C ASP A 133 -10.33 -1.77 13.23
N PHE A 134 -9.05 -1.60 12.85
CA PHE A 134 -8.47 -0.27 12.68
C PHE A 134 -9.29 0.58 11.72
N LEU A 135 -9.73 0.02 10.59
CA LEU A 135 -10.49 0.75 9.57
C LEU A 135 -11.96 0.95 9.94
N LEU A 136 -12.57 0.04 10.68
CA LEU A 136 -14.01 -0.01 10.91
C LEU A 136 -14.43 0.59 12.26
N ASN A 137 -13.56 0.56 13.28
CA ASN A 137 -13.87 0.97 14.64
C ASN A 137 -13.01 2.15 15.10
N ASP A 138 -13.60 3.11 15.81
CA ASP A 138 -12.90 4.32 16.30
C ASP A 138 -12.22 4.13 17.67
N THR A 139 -12.04 2.88 18.12
CA THR A 139 -11.40 2.55 19.40
C THR A 139 -9.99 3.15 19.53
N LEU A 140 -9.26 3.19 18.42
CA LEU A 140 -7.91 3.72 18.33
C LEU A 140 -7.84 5.23 18.00
N TYR A 141 -8.99 5.89 17.81
CA TYR A 141 -9.06 7.32 17.47
C TYR A 141 -8.47 8.20 18.58
N ASN A 142 -8.65 7.83 19.85
CA ASN A 142 -8.08 8.60 20.96
C ASN A 142 -6.55 8.54 21.03
N ILE A 143 -5.94 7.54 20.40
CA ILE A 143 -4.49 7.31 20.39
C ILE A 143 -3.86 7.92 19.13
N TYR A 144 -4.44 7.62 17.96
CA TYR A 144 -3.87 8.02 16.66
C TYR A 144 -4.58 9.20 16.00
N GLY A 145 -5.69 9.67 16.57
CA GLY A 145 -6.55 10.67 15.93
C GLY A 145 -7.25 10.10 14.70
N SER A 146 -7.55 10.98 13.74
CA SER A 146 -8.16 10.56 12.49
C SER A 146 -7.14 9.79 11.62
N ARG A 147 -7.60 8.69 11.01
CA ARG A 147 -6.77 7.72 10.29
C ARG A 147 -5.95 8.32 9.15
N GLY A 148 -6.42 9.43 8.57
CA GLY A 148 -5.70 10.14 7.51
C GLY A 148 -4.60 11.07 8.01
N LYS A 149 -4.44 11.29 9.32
CA LYS A 149 -3.45 12.23 9.86
C LYS A 149 -2.29 11.47 10.51
N PRO A 150 -1.05 11.89 10.27
CA PRO A 150 0.08 11.40 11.05
C PRO A 150 -0.04 11.91 12.50
N VAL A 151 0.39 11.07 13.44
CA VAL A 151 0.56 11.38 14.87
C VAL A 151 1.90 12.06 15.10
#